data_AF-A0A938X614-F1
#
_entry.id   AF-A0A938X614-F1
#
_cell.length_a   1.000
_cell.length_b   1.000
_cell.length_c   1.000
_cell.angle_alpha   90.00
_cell.angle_beta   90.00
_cell.angle_gamma   90.00
#
_symmetry.space_group_name_H-M   'P 1'
#
loop_
_entity.id
_entity.type
_entity.pdbx_description
1 polymer ?
#
loop_
_entity_poly.entity_id
_entity_poly.type
_entity_poly.pdbx_seq_one_letter_code
_entity_poly.pdbx_strand_id
1 'polypeptide(L)'
;MKDYIYVHEAQIRLLGDIFGNKAVIKSLASNRRRTEASIQKALMRLSEKQRLMILYQYGFTDGNAHTPEETALYLAIPQKEAEQMGALALRTLRSPLCSKELKNLLSLL
;
A
#
# COMPACT_ATOMS: atom_id res chain seq x y z
N MET A 1 14.49 1.76 12.32
CA MET A 1 13.42 1.65 11.31
C MET A 1 12.12 1.92 12.06
N LYS A 2 11.24 2.82 11.62
CA LYS A 2 9.90 2.94 12.23
C LYS A 2 9.23 1.55 12.14
N ASP A 3 8.79 1.00 13.26
CA ASP A 3 8.13 -0.30 13.34
C ASP A 3 6.74 -0.18 12.71
N TYR A 4 6.66 -0.34 11.39
CA TYR A 4 5.39 -0.42 10.69
C TYR A 4 4.76 -1.76 10.99
N ILE A 5 3.53 -1.70 11.51
CA ILE A 5 2.74 -2.85 11.83
C ILE A 5 2.10 -3.25 10.50
N TYR A 6 2.71 -4.20 9.78
CA TYR A 6 2.15 -4.81 8.57
C TYR A 6 0.92 -5.67 8.94
N VAL A 7 -0.08 -5.03 9.55
CA VAL A 7 -1.35 -5.63 9.92
C VAL A 7 -2.06 -6.08 8.66
N HIS A 8 -2.80 -7.17 8.81
CA HIS A 8 -3.40 -7.87 7.69
C HIS A 8 -4.48 -7.02 7.00
N GLU A 9 -5.17 -6.20 7.78
CA GLU A 9 -6.24 -5.30 7.39
C GLU A 9 -5.71 -4.18 6.49
N ALA A 10 -4.56 -3.60 6.82
CA ALA A 10 -3.90 -2.59 5.99
C ALA A 10 -3.46 -3.19 4.64
N GLN A 11 -2.94 -4.43 4.65
CA GLN A 11 -2.58 -5.16 3.43
C GLN A 11 -3.81 -5.42 2.56
N ILE A 12 -4.94 -5.83 3.15
CA ILE A 12 -6.20 -6.05 2.43
C ILE A 12 -6.67 -4.77 1.74
N ARG A 13 -6.72 -3.64 2.48
CA ARG A 13 -7.16 -2.35 1.93
C ARG A 13 -6.28 -1.93 0.74
N LEU A 14 -4.95 -1.99 0.91
CA LEU A 14 -4.00 -1.62 -0.15
C LEU A 14 -4.14 -2.51 -1.39
N LEU A 15 -4.21 -3.83 -1.21
CA LEU A 15 -4.36 -4.76 -2.33
C LEU A 15 -5.72 -4.60 -3.02
N GLY A 16 -6.77 -4.27 -2.26
CA GLY A 16 -8.09 -3.93 -2.80
C GLY A 16 -8.03 -2.75 -3.76
N ASP A 17 -7.32 -1.69 -3.40
CA ASP A 17 -7.18 -0.50 -4.26
C ASP A 17 -6.26 -0.72 -5.46
N ILE A 18 -5.27 -1.60 -5.37
CA ILE A 18 -4.35 -1.87 -6.50
C ILE A 18 -4.98 -2.85 -7.49
N PHE A 19 -5.66 -3.90 -7.02
CA PHE A 19 -6.08 -5.04 -7.85
C PHE A 19 -7.55 -5.43 -7.77
N GLY A 20 -8.32 -4.86 -6.83
CA GLY A 20 -9.71 -5.22 -6.58
C GLY A 20 -9.90 -6.52 -5.77
N ASN A 21 -11.16 -6.82 -5.44
CA ASN A 21 -11.54 -7.87 -4.48
C ASN A 21 -11.07 -9.29 -4.84
N LYS A 22 -11.03 -9.67 -6.12
CA LYS A 22 -10.58 -11.02 -6.54
C LYS A 22 -9.12 -11.29 -6.14
N ALA A 23 -8.27 -10.27 -6.21
CA ALA A 23 -6.87 -10.38 -5.86
C ALA A 23 -6.63 -10.40 -4.34
N VAL A 24 -7.47 -9.69 -3.57
CA VAL A 24 -7.49 -9.79 -2.12
C VAL A 24 -7.74 -11.24 -1.71
N ILE A 25 -8.79 -11.87 -2.25
CA ILE A 25 -9.13 -13.28 -1.96
C ILE A 25 -7.96 -14.22 -2.30
N LYS A 26 -7.29 -14.01 -3.45
CA LYS A 26 -6.13 -14.82 -3.84
C LYS A 26 -4.92 -14.60 -2.92
N SER A 27 -4.68 -13.36 -2.49
CA SER A 27 -3.62 -13.03 -1.53
C SER A 27 -3.85 -13.67 -0.15
N LEU A 28 -5.10 -13.72 0.31
CA LEU A 28 -5.47 -14.43 1.54
C LEU A 28 -5.17 -15.92 1.45
N ALA A 29 -5.39 -16.53 0.28
CA ALA A 29 -5.02 -17.93 0.02
C ALA A 29 -3.49 -18.12 -0.04
N SER A 30 -2.74 -17.10 -0.48
CA SER A 30 -1.28 -17.09 -0.58
C SER A 30 -0.61 -16.58 0.70
N ASN A 31 -0.51 -17.40 1.76
CA ASN A 31 0.24 -17.17 3.03
C ASN A 31 0.76 -15.73 3.36
N ARG A 32 0.31 -15.18 4.50
CA ARG A 32 0.66 -13.84 5.05
C ARG A 32 2.11 -13.40 4.90
N ARG A 33 3.10 -14.27 5.17
CA ARG A 33 4.53 -13.88 5.11
C ARG A 33 4.98 -13.51 3.69
N ARG A 34 4.43 -14.17 2.66
CA ARG A 34 4.77 -13.86 1.26
C ARG A 34 4.12 -12.55 0.83
N THR A 35 2.86 -12.35 1.20
CA THR A 35 2.12 -11.11 0.95
C THR A 35 2.83 -9.90 1.52
N GLU A 36 3.25 -9.99 2.79
CA GLU A 36 4.01 -8.93 3.45
C GLU A 36 5.31 -8.60 2.70
N ALA A 37 6.11 -9.61 2.35
CA ALA A 37 7.37 -9.41 1.63
C ALA A 37 7.17 -8.77 0.24
N SER A 38 6.13 -9.15 -0.50
CA SER A 38 5.81 -8.54 -1.80
C SER A 38 5.33 -7.10 -1.67
N ILE A 39 4.49 -6.80 -0.66
CA ILE A 39 4.05 -5.43 -0.38
C ILE A 39 5.25 -4.56 -0.01
N GLN A 40 6.13 -5.04 0.87
CA GLN A 40 7.37 -4.33 1.24
C GLN A 40 8.22 -4.01 0.00
N LYS A 41 8.46 -4.98 -0.88
CA LYS A 41 9.21 -4.76 -2.14
C LYS A 41 8.54 -3.73 -3.05
N ALA A 42 7.22 -3.75 -3.17
CA ALA A 42 6.50 -2.80 -4.00
C ALA A 42 6.57 -1.38 -3.42
N LEU A 43 6.40 -1.23 -2.10
CA LEU A 43 6.52 0.04 -1.39
C LEU A 43 7.93 0.64 -1.51
N MET A 44 8.97 -0.20 -1.61
CA MET A 44 10.34 0.24 -1.84
C MET A 44 10.56 0.94 -3.19
N ARG A 45 9.64 0.79 -4.16
CA ARG A 45 9.68 1.49 -5.46
C ARG A 45 9.15 2.92 -5.40
N LEU A 46 8.38 3.25 -4.36
CA LEU A 46 7.90 4.61 -4.12
C LEU A 46 9.03 5.48 -3.57
N SER A 47 8.94 6.79 -3.82
CA SER A 47 9.76 7.77 -3.09
C SER A 47 9.46 7.68 -1.60
N GLU A 48 10.38 8.11 -0.75
CA GLU A 48 10.20 8.05 0.71
C GLU A 48 8.92 8.74 1.17
N LYS A 49 8.65 9.96 0.68
CA LYS A 49 7.44 10.73 1.03
C LYS A 49 6.16 10.02 0.57
N GLN A 50 6.15 9.43 -0.63
CA GLN A 50 5.02 8.63 -1.12
C GLN A 50 4.82 7.35 -0.31
N ARG A 51 5.92 6.70 0.09
CA ARG A 51 5.87 5.49 0.92
C ARG A 51 5.29 5.80 2.29
N LEU A 52 5.75 6.86 2.94
CA LEU A 52 5.23 7.31 4.24
C LEU A 52 3.73 7.62 4.17
N MET A 53 3.31 8.32 3.13
CA MET A 53 1.90 8.61 2.87
C MET A 53 1.07 7.34 2.71
N ILE A 54 1.49 6.37 1.88
CA ILE A 54 0.76 5.10 1.72
C ILE A 54 0.75 4.30 3.03
N LEU A 55 1.87 4.25 3.75
CA LEU A 55 1.95 3.53 5.03
C LEU A 55 0.96 4.10 6.05
N TYR A 56 0.88 5.43 6.16
CA TYR A 56 -0.07 6.09 7.04
C TYR A 56 -1.51 5.89 6.54
N GLN A 57 -1.82 6.28 5.30
CA GLN A 57 -3.17 6.27 4.74
C GLN A 57 -3.88 4.92 4.84
N TYR A 58 -3.14 3.80 4.73
CA TYR A 58 -3.73 2.46 4.82
C TYR A 58 -3.68 1.83 6.22
N GLY A 59 -3.02 2.47 7.19
CA GLY A 59 -2.93 2.01 8.57
C GLY A 59 -1.80 1.05 8.87
N PHE A 60 -0.70 1.08 8.10
CA PHE A 60 0.51 0.34 8.43
C PHE A 60 1.27 0.94 9.63
N THR A 61 0.85 2.11 10.11
CA THR A 61 1.42 2.78 11.28
C THR A 61 0.68 2.45 12.58
N ASP A 62 -0.65 2.42 12.55
CA ASP A 62 -1.50 2.39 13.76
C ASP A 62 -2.69 1.41 13.64
N GLY A 63 -2.86 0.77 12.48
CA GLY A 63 -3.96 -0.16 12.18
C GLY A 63 -5.18 0.48 11.47
N ASN A 64 -5.28 1.80 11.45
CA ASN A 64 -6.47 2.50 10.95
C ASN A 64 -6.22 3.14 9.59
N ALA A 65 -7.20 3.07 8.69
CA ALA A 65 -7.10 3.85 7.46
C ALA A 65 -7.30 5.32 7.78
N HIS A 66 -6.54 6.18 7.11
CA HIS A 66 -6.61 7.62 7.28
C HIS A 66 -7.07 8.31 6.00
N THR A 67 -7.79 9.42 6.16
CA THR A 67 -8.25 10.21 5.02
C THR A 67 -7.10 11.04 4.41
N PRO A 68 -7.26 11.59 3.20
CA PRO A 68 -6.29 12.52 2.64
C PRO A 68 -6.05 13.74 3.53
N GLU A 69 -7.08 14.24 4.22
CA GLU A 69 -6.99 15.33 5.20
C GLU A 69 -6.07 14.96 6.37
N GLU A 70 -6.31 13.81 7.00
CA GLU A 70 -5.50 13.31 8.12
C GLU A 70 -4.06 13.05 7.70
N THR A 71 -3.87 12.51 6.49
CA THR A 71 -2.55 12.23 5.91
C THR A 71 -1.79 13.53 5.60
N ALA A 72 -2.50 14.55 5.12
CA ALA A 72 -1.94 15.87 4.85
C ALA A 72 -1.44 16.54 6.14
N LEU A 73 -2.23 16.45 7.21
CA LEU A 73 -1.84 16.91 8.54
C LEU A 73 -0.60 16.16 9.05
N TYR A 74 -0.58 14.83 8.95
CA TYR A 74 0.56 14.00 9.37
C TYR A 74 1.86 14.34 8.63
N LEU A 75 1.77 14.69 7.35
CA LEU A 75 2.93 15.03 6.52
C LEU A 75 3.26 16.53 6.47
N ALA A 76 2.47 17.37 7.15
CA ALA A 76 2.56 18.83 7.10
C ALA A 76 2.54 19.39 5.66
N ILE A 77 1.60 18.90 4.84
CA ILE A 77 1.38 19.35 3.46
C ILE A 77 -0.08 19.78 3.23
N PRO A 78 -0.40 20.51 2.15
CA PRO A 78 -1.78 20.78 1.77
C PRO A 78 -2.55 19.51 1.42
N GLN A 79 -3.85 19.46 1.75
CA GLN A 79 -4.73 18.32 1.43
C GLN A 79 -4.67 17.91 -0.05
N LYS A 80 -4.76 18.90 -0.95
CA LYS A 80 -4.69 18.66 -2.40
C LYS A 80 -3.36 18.02 -2.83
N GLU A 81 -2.26 18.36 -2.15
CA GLU A 81 -0.97 17.73 -2.40
C GLU A 81 -0.98 16.26 -1.94
N ALA A 82 -1.55 15.97 -0.77
CA ALA A 82 -1.71 14.60 -0.28
C ALA A 82 -2.56 13.75 -1.23
N GLU A 83 -3.67 14.27 -1.74
CA GLU A 83 -4.51 13.59 -2.74
C GLU A 83 -3.75 13.28 -4.03
N GLN A 84 -3.03 14.27 -4.58
CA GLN A 84 -2.23 14.12 -5.80
C GLN A 84 -1.10 13.12 -5.61
N MET A 85 -0.37 13.23 -4.51
CA MET A 85 0.68 12.29 -4.15
C MET A 85 0.12 10.88 -4.00
N GLY A 86 -1.04 10.73 -3.34
CA GLY A 86 -1.81 9.48 -3.17
C GLY A 86 -2.09 8.80 -4.49
N ALA A 87 -2.72 9.54 -5.40
CA ALA A 87 -3.03 9.07 -6.74
C ALA A 87 -1.78 8.65 -7.52
N LEU A 88 -0.69 9.43 -7.43
CA LEU A 88 0.57 9.11 -8.10
C LEU A 88 1.23 7.86 -7.53
N ALA A 89 1.23 7.70 -6.20
CA ALA A 89 1.76 6.51 -5.53
C ALA A 89 0.99 5.26 -5.95
N LEU A 90 -0.35 5.31 -5.94
CA LEU A 90 -1.19 4.21 -6.41
C LEU A 90 -0.97 3.90 -7.89
N ARG A 91 -0.81 4.93 -8.73
CA ARG A 91 -0.46 4.73 -10.15
C ARG A 91 0.87 4.00 -10.31
N THR A 92 1.88 4.36 -9.51
CA THR A 92 3.17 3.66 -9.50
C THR A 92 3.03 2.21 -9.05
N LEU A 93 2.29 1.93 -7.98
CA LEU A 93 2.05 0.57 -7.49
C LEU A 93 1.29 -0.30 -8.50
N ARG A 94 0.36 0.30 -9.27
CA ARG A 94 -0.39 -0.35 -10.35
C ARG A 94 0.43 -0.55 -11.64
N SER A 95 1.60 0.07 -11.77
CA SER A 95 2.43 -0.03 -12.99
C SER A 95 2.87 -1.47 -13.28
N PRO A 96 3.15 -1.86 -14.53
CA PRO A 96 3.61 -3.23 -14.87
C PRO A 96 4.86 -3.67 -14.10
N LEU A 97 5.81 -2.74 -13.89
CA LEU A 97 7.05 -3.00 -13.15
C LEU A 97 6.81 -3.28 -11.65
N CYS A 98 6.00 -2.46 -10.97
CA CYS A 98 5.70 -2.67 -9.55
C CYS A 98 4.67 -3.79 -9.35
N SER A 99 3.70 -3.87 -10.24
CA SER A 99 2.72 -4.95 -10.23
C SER A 99 3.35 -6.30 -10.52
N LYS A 100 4.55 -6.44 -11.11
CA LYS A 100 5.23 -7.75 -11.21
C LYS A 100 5.56 -8.33 -9.83
N GLU A 101 6.07 -7.51 -8.90
CA GLU A 101 6.38 -7.94 -7.52
C GLU A 101 5.13 -8.35 -6.74
N LEU A 102 4.02 -7.65 -6.99
CA LEU A 102 2.72 -7.91 -6.40
C LEU A 102 1.95 -9.04 -7.13
N LYS A 103 2.11 -9.18 -8.45
CA LYS A 103 1.52 -10.24 -9.28
C LYS A 103 2.20 -11.57 -9.03
N ASN A 104 3.42 -11.60 -8.51
CA ASN A 104 3.97 -12.85 -7.97
C ASN A 104 3.04 -13.44 -6.89
N LEU A 105 2.29 -12.61 -6.13
CA LEU A 105 1.24 -13.08 -5.22
C LEU A 105 0.03 -13.68 -5.95
N LEU A 106 -0.23 -13.22 -7.19
CA LEU A 106 -1.36 -13.59 -8.02
C LEU A 106 -1.02 -14.62 -9.11
N SER A 107 0.25 -14.99 -9.30
CA SER A 107 0.71 -15.88 -10.38
C SER A 107 0.71 -17.36 -10.01
N LEU A 108 0.42 -17.69 -8.75
CA LEU A 108 0.26 -19.08 -8.32
C LEU A 108 -1.21 -19.47 -8.45
N LEU A 109 -1.59 -19.86 -9.67
CA LEU A 109 -2.58 -20.91 -9.96
C LEU A 109 -1.95 -21.80 -11.02
#